data_AF-A0A1H9EA16-F1
#
_entry.id   AF-A0A1H9EA16-F1
#
_cell.length_a   1.000
_cell.length_b   1.000
_cell.length_c   1.000
_cell.angle_alpha   90.00
_cell.angle_beta   90.00
_cell.angle_gamma   90.00
#
_symmetry.space_group_name_H-M   'P 1'
#
loop_
_entity.id
_entity.type
_entity.pdbx_description
1 polymer ?
#
loop_
_entity_poly.entity_id
_entity_poly.type
_entity_poly.pdbx_seq_one_letter_code
_entity_poly.pdbx_strand_id
1 'polypeptide(L)'
;MNSNNEMHLFDHGEYLLKLALGKTNNFEQAEDLVSETLISAIVALKKGTKIENLKTYLSGILNHKFNDFLRSKYSKPVISYGVIPDFEIAGKEEGQETALEKIIRKEDEENVRHIIAQLSKNFREVLVRHFIHGQDLQSIADELDVNANTVKSRLNTARMNVKTKLENEMEKYEKQSYEPELLHVWVYGETEAGCPISYINNSSHLIHQNILIMAYKKPLTITELSQGLGISAAYIEPIVEELISYDLMARKGDKVYTSFIIITQEEKDNAYDHDKALAEKNAQKMWCELETYLDRIRQLDCYKKMNERQKASFIQFSAIFIIHEAVREISAQITSELDTMKVLHDAKWRGYAYGFQTSIDYKTDWDYVTGHTLCKLNGPHTVIIDQYKNFEDIRLYGYDVAAGWTYSQCWPLNELQFLQMCYALYAKEESDIPLIEPRFFDTKVIENYEKYNFIGKEIDSDNSGEGHYTQVLNIPVLSYKDREVLFKTIFHESILDFCKKFHSELEELFVKPVEVPNHLKKLIPDYMKYQQCADAFVMALLYQGAWNRWYKNEFASNNEPVPAMIICLGKELK
;
A
#
# COMPACT_ATOMS: atom_id res chain seq x y z
N MET A 1 -11.56 -7.35 58.11
CA MET A 1 -12.98 -7.01 57.84
C MET A 1 -13.20 -6.78 56.34
N ASN A 2 -13.06 -7.80 55.48
CA ASN A 2 -13.34 -7.69 54.04
C ASN A 2 -14.37 -8.72 53.53
N SER A 3 -14.88 -9.60 54.40
CA SER A 3 -15.76 -10.71 54.01
C SER A 3 -17.19 -10.29 53.65
N ASN A 4 -17.65 -9.09 54.07
CA ASN A 4 -19.02 -8.64 53.80
C ASN A 4 -19.21 -8.05 52.38
N ASN A 5 -18.18 -7.45 51.77
CA ASN A 5 -18.34 -6.81 50.46
C ASN A 5 -18.34 -7.81 49.30
N GLU A 6 -17.67 -8.96 49.44
CA GLU A 6 -17.68 -10.02 48.42
C GLU A 6 -19.06 -10.70 48.32
N MET A 7 -19.77 -10.83 49.45
CA MET A 7 -21.09 -11.49 49.50
C MET A 7 -22.22 -10.62 48.92
N HIS A 8 -22.08 -9.29 48.92
CA HIS A 8 -23.08 -8.35 48.38
C HIS A 8 -22.83 -7.92 46.93
N LEU A 9 -21.75 -8.39 46.29
CA LEU A 9 -21.43 -8.01 44.91
C LEU A 9 -22.45 -8.58 43.91
N PHE A 10 -22.86 -9.83 44.14
CA PHE A 10 -23.82 -10.54 43.28
C PHE A 10 -25.25 -10.01 43.41
N ASP A 11 -25.60 -9.38 44.55
CA ASP A 11 -26.88 -8.72 44.77
C ASP A 11 -27.12 -7.55 43.79
N HIS A 12 -26.05 -7.04 43.17
CA HIS A 12 -26.12 -5.98 42.15
C HIS A 12 -26.17 -6.52 40.71
N GLY A 13 -26.18 -7.84 40.50
CA GLY A 13 -26.20 -8.47 39.18
C GLY A 13 -27.37 -8.03 38.32
N GLU A 14 -28.60 -8.10 38.84
CA GLU A 14 -29.81 -7.67 38.11
C GLU A 14 -29.77 -6.17 37.75
N TYR A 15 -29.27 -5.33 38.66
CA TYR A 15 -29.14 -3.90 38.42
C TYR A 15 -28.12 -3.61 37.31
N LEU A 16 -26.97 -4.28 37.35
CA LEU A 16 -25.93 -4.13 36.32
C LEU A 16 -26.40 -4.69 34.98
N LEU A 17 -27.15 -5.81 34.97
CA LEU A 17 -27.71 -6.38 33.74
C LEU A 17 -28.73 -5.45 33.11
N LYS A 18 -29.62 -4.83 33.90
CA LYS A 18 -30.55 -3.82 33.38
C LYS A 18 -29.83 -2.60 32.81
N LEU A 19 -28.75 -2.18 33.45
CA LEU A 19 -27.94 -1.03 33.02
C LEU A 19 -27.10 -1.35 31.78
N ALA A 20 -26.57 -2.57 31.68
CA ALA A 20 -25.85 -3.09 30.51
C ALA A 20 -26.79 -3.28 29.32
N LEU A 21 -27.98 -3.86 29.53
CA LEU A 21 -29.00 -4.03 28.50
C LEU A 21 -29.43 -2.70 27.89
N GLY A 22 -29.63 -1.66 28.72
CA GLY A 22 -29.93 -0.31 28.22
C GLY A 22 -28.80 0.33 27.41
N LYS A 23 -27.58 -0.24 27.45
CA LYS A 23 -26.41 0.23 26.70
C LYS A 23 -26.10 -0.61 25.46
N THR A 24 -26.25 -1.93 25.53
CA THR A 24 -25.88 -2.84 24.46
C THR A 24 -27.05 -3.18 23.52
N ASN A 25 -28.31 -3.08 23.99
CA ASN A 25 -29.50 -3.61 23.29
C ASN A 25 -29.37 -5.08 22.84
N ASN A 26 -28.45 -5.83 23.46
CA ASN A 26 -28.19 -7.24 23.18
C ASN A 26 -27.90 -7.94 24.52
N PHE A 27 -28.62 -9.03 24.77
CA PHE A 27 -28.60 -9.73 26.05
C PHE A 27 -27.26 -10.44 26.32
N GLU A 28 -26.72 -11.14 25.33
CA GLU A 28 -25.44 -11.86 25.44
C GLU A 28 -24.28 -10.89 25.71
N GLN A 29 -24.24 -9.76 24.99
CA GLN A 29 -23.25 -8.70 25.23
C GLN A 29 -23.44 -8.01 26.59
N ALA A 30 -24.67 -7.93 27.09
CA ALA A 30 -24.94 -7.39 28.41
C ALA A 30 -24.43 -8.35 29.52
N GLU A 31 -24.61 -9.66 29.36
CA GLU A 31 -24.12 -10.66 30.30
C GLU A 31 -22.59 -10.68 30.39
N ASP A 32 -21.90 -10.60 29.24
CA ASP A 32 -20.44 -10.53 29.19
C ASP A 32 -19.92 -9.27 29.91
N LEU A 33 -20.54 -8.12 29.62
CA LEU A 33 -20.16 -6.85 30.22
C LEU A 33 -20.36 -6.83 31.75
N VAL A 34 -21.44 -7.43 32.25
CA VAL A 34 -21.69 -7.59 33.68
C VAL A 34 -20.66 -8.54 34.31
N SER A 35 -20.38 -9.67 33.66
CA SER A 35 -19.43 -10.66 34.15
C SER A 35 -18.03 -10.06 34.32
N GLU A 36 -17.55 -9.35 33.30
CA GLU A 36 -16.26 -8.67 33.38
C GLU A 36 -16.21 -7.57 34.45
N THR A 37 -17.32 -6.85 34.65
CA THR A 37 -17.46 -5.82 35.67
C THR A 37 -17.31 -6.43 37.07
N LEU A 38 -18.00 -7.55 37.33
CA LEU A 38 -17.93 -8.25 38.61
C LEU A 38 -16.53 -8.82 38.85
N ILE A 39 -15.90 -9.43 37.85
CA ILE A 39 -14.51 -9.94 37.95
C ILE A 39 -13.55 -8.82 38.32
N SER A 40 -13.66 -7.66 37.65
CA SER A 40 -12.79 -6.51 37.91
C SER A 40 -12.97 -5.97 39.33
N ALA A 41 -14.21 -5.93 39.81
CA ALA A 41 -14.51 -5.51 41.17
C ALA A 41 -13.98 -6.50 42.22
N ILE A 42 -14.07 -7.82 41.97
CA ILE A 42 -13.48 -8.85 42.86
C ILE A 42 -11.96 -8.68 42.94
N VAL A 43 -11.29 -8.47 41.80
CA VAL A 43 -9.84 -8.23 41.77
C VAL A 43 -9.47 -6.97 42.56
N ALA A 44 -10.25 -5.90 42.45
CA ALA A 44 -10.02 -4.66 43.19
C ALA A 44 -10.22 -4.82 44.71
N LEU A 45 -11.25 -5.56 45.13
CA LEU A 45 -11.52 -5.88 46.54
C LEU A 45 -10.42 -6.76 47.15
N LYS A 46 -9.94 -7.78 46.42
CA LYS A 46 -8.81 -8.62 46.83
C LYS A 46 -7.52 -7.85 47.00
N LYS A 47 -7.33 -6.77 46.24
CA LYS A 47 -6.20 -5.83 46.36
C LYS A 47 -6.33 -4.84 47.53
N GLY A 48 -7.40 -4.94 48.34
CA GLY A 48 -7.60 -4.11 49.53
C GLY A 48 -8.26 -2.75 49.25
N THR A 49 -8.86 -2.56 48.07
CA THR A 49 -9.55 -1.31 47.74
C THR A 49 -10.79 -1.14 48.63
N LYS A 50 -10.84 -0.04 49.39
CA LYS A 50 -12.01 0.29 50.20
C LYS A 50 -13.04 1.01 49.33
N ILE A 51 -14.18 0.36 49.10
CA ILE A 51 -15.27 0.91 48.28
C ILE A 51 -16.39 1.40 49.20
N GLU A 52 -16.69 2.69 49.15
CA GLU A 52 -17.71 3.31 50.01
C GLU A 52 -19.14 3.14 49.45
N ASN A 53 -19.30 3.19 48.13
CA ASN A 53 -20.58 2.95 47.46
C ASN A 53 -20.41 1.95 46.31
N LEU A 54 -20.80 0.70 46.58
CA LEU A 54 -20.60 -0.43 45.67
C LEU A 54 -21.38 -0.24 44.36
N LYS A 55 -22.60 0.31 44.43
CA LYS A 55 -23.45 0.56 43.26
C LYS A 55 -22.83 1.59 42.31
N THR A 56 -22.37 2.72 42.83
CA THR A 56 -21.71 3.76 42.02
C THR A 56 -20.39 3.26 41.43
N TYR A 57 -19.62 2.51 42.22
CA TYR A 57 -18.35 1.94 41.79
C TYR A 57 -18.51 0.91 40.66
N LEU A 58 -19.47 -0.02 40.80
CA LEU A 58 -19.78 -1.01 39.79
C LEU A 58 -20.31 -0.37 38.50
N SER A 59 -21.19 0.63 38.60
CA SER A 59 -21.64 1.40 37.44
C SER A 59 -20.50 2.14 36.74
N GLY A 60 -19.51 2.63 37.50
CA GLY A 60 -18.30 3.24 36.96
C GLY A 60 -17.48 2.25 36.14
N ILE A 61 -17.15 1.08 36.71
CA ILE A 61 -16.41 0.02 36.01
C ILE A 61 -17.15 -0.43 34.75
N LEU A 62 -18.46 -0.66 34.84
CA LEU A 62 -19.30 -1.08 33.73
C LEU A 62 -19.28 -0.05 32.60
N ASN A 63 -19.39 1.25 32.91
CA ASN A 63 -19.28 2.32 31.92
C ASN A 63 -17.90 2.37 31.24
N HIS A 64 -16.82 2.20 32.00
CA HIS A 64 -15.48 2.15 31.43
C HIS A 64 -15.30 0.96 30.48
N LYS A 65 -15.72 -0.24 30.91
CA LYS A 65 -15.68 -1.44 30.08
C LYS A 65 -16.56 -1.33 28.84
N PHE A 66 -17.74 -0.73 28.96
CA PHE A 66 -18.59 -0.46 27.82
C PHE A 66 -17.94 0.51 26.83
N ASN A 67 -17.30 1.58 27.31
CA ASN A 67 -16.58 2.52 26.44
C ASN A 67 -15.39 1.85 25.75
N ASP A 68 -14.67 0.95 26.44
CA ASP A 68 -13.57 0.19 25.83
C ASP A 68 -14.10 -0.84 24.81
N PHE A 69 -15.24 -1.48 25.10
CA PHE A 69 -15.96 -2.31 24.13
C PHE A 69 -16.38 -1.49 22.90
N LEU A 70 -16.93 -0.30 23.07
CA LEU A 70 -17.27 0.60 21.95
C LEU A 70 -16.02 1.02 21.18
N ARG A 71 -14.91 1.37 21.85
CA ARG A 71 -13.63 1.68 21.18
C ARG A 71 -13.15 0.49 20.34
N SER A 72 -13.22 -0.73 20.87
CA SER A 72 -12.88 -1.94 20.11
C SER A 72 -13.87 -2.21 18.95
N LYS A 73 -15.16 -1.93 19.15
CA LYS A 73 -16.22 -2.13 18.17
C LYS A 73 -16.16 -1.12 17.02
N TYR A 74 -15.82 0.13 17.32
CA TYR A 74 -15.70 1.24 16.35
C TYR A 74 -14.28 1.43 15.81
N SER A 75 -13.29 0.68 16.31
CA SER A 75 -11.94 0.57 15.70
C SER A 75 -11.93 -0.36 14.48
N LYS A 76 -13.09 -0.85 14.03
CA LYS A 76 -13.32 -1.55 12.75
C LYS A 76 -14.52 -0.88 12.06
N PRO A 77 -14.54 -0.79 10.72
CA PRO A 77 -15.59 -0.06 10.00
C PRO A 77 -16.93 -0.76 10.18
N VAL A 78 -17.96 -0.03 10.63
CA VAL A 78 -19.35 -0.52 10.64
C VAL A 78 -20.22 0.45 9.87
N ILE A 79 -20.82 -0.11 8.82
CA ILE A 79 -21.90 0.40 7.99
C ILE A 79 -23.14 0.64 8.87
N SER A 80 -23.72 1.84 8.78
CA SER A 80 -24.98 2.19 9.45
C SER A 80 -26.17 1.79 8.57
N TYR A 81 -27.00 0.86 9.05
CA TYR A 81 -28.39 0.72 8.57
C TYR A 81 -29.32 1.36 9.60
N GLY A 82 -30.02 2.41 9.18
CA GLY A 82 -31.03 3.08 9.98
C GLY A 82 -32.32 2.26 10.08
N VAL A 83 -32.85 2.14 11.29
CA VAL A 83 -34.27 1.91 11.56
C VAL A 83 -34.61 2.62 12.88
N ILE A 84 -35.44 3.66 12.83
CA ILE A 84 -36.07 4.27 13.99
C ILE A 84 -37.42 3.57 14.19
N PRO A 85 -37.75 2.98 15.35
CA PRO A 85 -39.08 2.45 15.60
C PRO A 85 -40.05 3.57 16.01
N ASP A 86 -41.23 3.57 15.40
CA ASP A 86 -42.37 4.41 15.73
C ASP A 86 -42.75 4.28 17.22
N PHE A 87 -42.92 5.42 17.89
CA PHE A 87 -43.60 5.51 19.18
C PHE A 87 -44.84 6.38 19.02
N GLU A 88 -46.00 5.78 19.24
CA GLU A 88 -47.30 6.43 19.27
C GLU A 88 -47.36 7.50 20.37
N ILE A 89 -47.85 8.70 20.01
CA ILE A 89 -48.08 9.81 20.94
C ILE A 89 -49.53 9.75 21.41
N ALA A 90 -49.73 9.57 22.71
CA ALA A 90 -50.99 9.83 23.38
C ALA A 90 -50.99 11.24 24.00
N GLY A 91 -52.09 11.99 23.78
CA GLY A 91 -52.54 13.06 24.68
C GLY A 91 -52.23 14.49 24.25
N LYS A 92 -53.28 15.21 23.81
CA LYS A 92 -53.32 16.66 23.60
C LYS A 92 -53.13 17.43 24.90
N GLU A 93 -52.41 18.56 24.83
CA GLU A 93 -52.76 19.84 25.50
C GLU A 93 -52.10 21.01 24.74
N GLU A 94 -52.83 22.13 24.63
CA GLU A 94 -52.59 23.26 23.72
C GLU A 94 -51.39 24.13 24.15
N GLY A 95 -50.56 24.55 23.16
CA GLY A 95 -49.64 25.69 23.32
C GLY A 95 -48.12 25.43 23.17
N GLN A 96 -47.68 24.34 22.54
CA GLN A 96 -46.26 24.10 22.27
C GLN A 96 -45.98 23.95 20.78
N GLU A 97 -45.03 24.76 20.28
CA GLU A 97 -44.37 24.65 18.97
C GLU A 97 -44.10 23.17 18.67
N THR A 98 -44.56 22.71 17.50
CA THR A 98 -44.64 21.29 17.17
C THR A 98 -43.25 20.65 17.18
N ALA A 99 -43.18 19.34 17.46
CA ALA A 99 -41.92 18.61 17.35
C ALA A 99 -41.31 18.77 15.95
N LEU A 100 -42.15 18.86 14.91
CA LEU A 100 -41.76 19.08 13.53
C LEU A 100 -41.12 20.46 13.30
N GLU A 101 -41.70 21.54 13.80
CA GLU A 101 -41.14 22.90 13.69
C GLU A 101 -39.81 23.04 14.45
N LYS A 102 -39.65 22.35 15.58
CA LYS A 102 -38.39 22.28 16.32
C LYS A 102 -37.32 21.45 15.60
N ILE A 103 -37.73 20.41 14.88
CA ILE A 103 -36.83 19.61 14.03
C ILE A 103 -36.37 20.45 12.84
N ILE A 104 -37.27 21.12 12.14
CA ILE A 104 -36.96 21.98 10.99
C ILE A 104 -36.03 23.14 11.39
N ARG A 105 -36.30 23.84 12.50
CA ARG A 105 -35.39 24.89 12.99
C ARG A 105 -34.02 24.36 13.40
N LYS A 106 -33.95 23.17 13.99
CA LYS A 106 -32.67 22.53 14.32
C LYS A 106 -31.92 22.12 13.06
N GLU A 107 -32.60 21.56 12.07
CA GLU A 107 -32.04 21.23 10.76
C GLU A 107 -31.48 22.49 10.09
N ASP A 108 -32.21 23.62 10.11
CA ASP A 108 -31.71 24.90 9.59
C ASP A 108 -30.49 25.43 10.35
N GLU A 109 -30.50 25.36 11.69
CA GLU A 109 -29.36 25.78 12.53
C GLU A 109 -28.14 24.84 12.40
N GLU A 110 -28.36 23.55 12.13
CA GLU A 110 -27.32 22.55 11.84
C GLU A 110 -26.76 22.75 10.44
N ASN A 111 -27.60 23.04 9.44
CA ASN A 111 -27.18 23.34 8.06
C ASN A 111 -26.35 24.62 8.00
N VAL A 112 -26.77 25.70 8.68
CA VAL A 112 -25.96 26.93 8.77
C VAL A 112 -24.60 26.65 9.40
N ARG A 113 -24.54 25.85 10.48
CA ARG A 113 -23.27 25.45 11.10
C ARG A 113 -22.42 24.60 10.17
N HIS A 114 -23.02 23.67 9.44
CA HIS A 114 -22.35 22.83 8.45
C HIS A 114 -21.73 23.67 7.32
N ILE A 115 -22.48 24.61 6.77
CA ILE A 115 -22.02 25.52 5.71
C ILE A 115 -20.89 26.43 6.19
N ILE A 116 -20.99 26.97 7.41
CA ILE A 116 -19.91 27.76 8.02
C ILE A 116 -18.65 26.90 8.19
N ALA A 117 -18.82 25.63 8.59
CA ALA A 117 -17.73 24.69 8.74
C ALA A 117 -17.04 24.38 7.41
N GLN A 118 -17.73 24.50 6.27
CA GLN A 118 -17.19 24.31 4.92
C GLN A 118 -16.46 25.53 4.33
N LEU A 119 -16.46 26.69 4.98
CA LEU A 119 -15.73 27.88 4.50
C LEU A 119 -14.22 27.75 4.76
N SER A 120 -13.39 28.25 3.83
CA SER A 120 -11.94 28.32 4.05
C SER A 120 -11.58 29.16 5.28
N LYS A 121 -10.46 28.86 5.94
CA LYS A 121 -10.03 29.48 7.20
C LYS A 121 -10.22 30.98 7.24
N ASN A 122 -9.71 31.70 6.24
CA ASN A 122 -9.73 33.16 6.20
C ASN A 122 -11.15 33.75 6.24
N PHE A 123 -12.14 33.06 5.69
CA PHE A 123 -13.54 33.49 5.68
C PHE A 123 -14.30 32.99 6.91
N ARG A 124 -14.09 31.72 7.28
CA ARG A 124 -14.68 31.11 8.48
C ARG A 124 -14.26 31.83 9.74
N GLU A 125 -12.96 32.10 9.89
CA GLU A 125 -12.38 32.70 11.08
C GLU A 125 -12.97 34.08 11.36
N VAL A 126 -13.05 34.94 10.34
CA VAL A 126 -13.65 36.28 10.46
C VAL A 126 -15.15 36.20 10.74
N LEU A 127 -15.88 35.26 10.12
CA LEU A 127 -17.31 35.06 10.32
C LEU A 127 -17.63 34.55 11.73
N VAL A 128 -16.90 33.54 12.22
CA VAL A 128 -17.05 32.95 13.56
C VAL A 128 -16.70 33.97 14.65
N ARG A 129 -15.55 34.63 14.54
CA ARG A 129 -15.11 35.67 15.49
C ARG A 129 -16.13 36.79 15.65
N HIS A 130 -16.71 37.23 14.53
CA HIS A 130 -17.68 38.32 14.56
C HIS A 130 -19.10 37.88 14.99
N PHE A 131 -19.67 36.84 14.38
CA PHE A 131 -21.07 36.45 14.61
C PHE A 131 -21.30 35.44 15.72
N ILE A 132 -20.30 34.61 16.04
CA ILE A 132 -20.41 33.60 17.10
C ILE A 132 -19.75 34.10 18.39
N HIS A 133 -18.58 34.74 18.28
CA HIS A 133 -17.85 35.23 19.45
C HIS A 133 -18.09 36.73 19.75
N GLY A 134 -18.78 37.45 18.87
CA GLY A 134 -19.18 38.84 19.12
C GLY A 134 -18.03 39.86 19.09
N GLN A 135 -16.88 39.53 18.50
CA GLN A 135 -15.74 40.45 18.40
C GLN A 135 -16.02 41.61 17.41
N ASP A 136 -15.51 42.80 17.71
CA ASP A 136 -15.58 43.94 16.81
C ASP A 136 -14.55 43.83 15.67
N LEU A 137 -14.83 44.52 14.55
CA LEU A 137 -14.02 44.41 13.33
C LEU A 137 -12.58 44.91 13.52
N GLN A 138 -12.35 45.85 14.44
CA GLN A 138 -11.02 46.41 14.70
C GLN A 138 -10.19 45.42 15.53
N SER A 139 -10.78 44.81 16.56
CA SER A 139 -10.13 43.74 17.33
C SER A 139 -9.77 42.54 16.47
N ILE A 140 -10.64 42.14 15.53
CA ILE A 140 -10.35 41.05 14.58
C ILE A 140 -9.20 41.43 13.62
N ALA A 141 -9.17 42.70 13.17
CA ALA A 141 -8.12 43.20 12.29
C ALA A 141 -6.75 43.18 12.98
N ASP A 142 -6.71 43.62 14.23
CA ASP A 142 -5.50 43.70 15.04
C ASP A 142 -4.98 42.29 15.42
N GLU A 143 -5.85 41.35 15.76
CA GLU A 143 -5.46 39.97 16.09
C GLU A 143 -5.03 39.13 14.88
N LEU A 144 -5.57 39.41 13.69
CA LEU A 144 -5.24 38.71 12.45
C LEU A 144 -4.13 39.39 11.64
N ASP A 145 -3.58 40.51 12.12
CA ASP A 145 -2.58 41.34 11.44
C ASP A 145 -3.00 41.71 10.00
N VAL A 146 -4.25 42.15 9.82
CA VAL A 146 -4.81 42.56 8.52
C VAL A 146 -5.61 43.85 8.64
N ASN A 147 -5.74 44.61 7.55
CA ASN A 147 -6.56 45.83 7.54
C ASN A 147 -8.05 45.53 7.83
N ALA A 148 -8.71 46.39 8.62
CA ALA A 148 -10.16 46.34 8.87
C ALA A 148 -11.02 46.27 7.60
N ASN A 149 -10.58 46.91 6.49
CA ASN A 149 -11.23 46.80 5.19
C ASN A 149 -11.16 45.36 4.61
N THR A 150 -10.06 44.65 4.86
CA THR A 150 -9.87 43.24 4.49
C THR A 150 -10.77 42.33 5.32
N VAL A 151 -10.92 42.61 6.62
CA VAL A 151 -11.87 41.91 7.51
C VAL A 151 -13.29 42.10 6.99
N LYS A 152 -13.68 43.33 6.66
CA LYS A 152 -15.01 43.66 6.11
C LYS A 152 -15.28 42.97 4.77
N SER A 153 -14.29 42.93 3.88
CA SER A 153 -14.38 42.22 2.60
C SER A 153 -14.54 40.72 2.80
N ARG A 154 -13.70 40.09 3.65
CA ARG A 154 -13.80 38.67 4.01
C ARG A 154 -15.16 38.33 4.62
N LEU A 155 -15.69 39.17 5.51
CA LEU A 155 -16.99 38.98 6.14
C LEU A 155 -18.14 39.03 5.12
N ASN A 156 -18.10 39.98 4.18
CA ASN A 156 -19.11 40.09 3.12
C ASN A 156 -19.08 38.89 2.18
N THR A 157 -17.89 38.46 1.74
CA THR A 157 -17.74 37.26 0.91
C THR A 157 -18.18 36.01 1.65
N ALA A 158 -17.83 35.86 2.92
CA ALA A 158 -18.26 34.75 3.76
C ALA A 158 -19.79 34.68 3.88
N ARG A 159 -20.46 35.82 4.10
CA ARG A 159 -21.93 35.92 4.15
C ARG A 159 -22.60 35.54 2.83
N MET A 160 -22.07 36.03 1.70
CA MET A 160 -22.59 35.67 0.38
C MET A 160 -22.43 34.17 0.12
N ASN A 161 -21.29 33.59 0.47
CA ASN A 161 -21.06 32.16 0.33
C ASN A 161 -22.02 31.33 1.20
N VAL A 162 -22.30 31.75 2.43
CA VAL A 162 -23.29 31.06 3.29
C VAL A 162 -24.69 31.14 2.68
N LYS A 163 -25.11 32.33 2.24
CA LYS A 163 -26.43 32.55 1.64
C LYS A 163 -26.63 31.71 0.37
N THR A 164 -25.67 31.73 -0.55
CA THR A 164 -25.76 30.96 -1.80
C THR A 164 -25.74 29.45 -1.56
N LYS A 165 -25.08 28.98 -0.48
CA LYS A 165 -25.03 27.56 -0.15
C LYS A 165 -26.34 27.06 0.48
N LEU A 166 -26.98 27.85 1.36
CA LEU A 166 -28.31 27.55 1.91
C LEU A 166 -29.38 27.40 0.82
N GLU A 167 -29.23 28.10 -0.29
CA GLU A 167 -30.18 28.07 -1.42
C GLU A 167 -29.98 26.84 -2.35
N ASN A 168 -28.91 26.03 -2.20
CA ASN A 168 -28.50 25.01 -3.21
C ASN A 168 -28.03 23.65 -2.61
N GLU A 169 -28.50 23.24 -1.44
CA GLU A 169 -27.82 22.23 -0.58
C GLU A 169 -27.74 20.78 -1.09
N MET A 170 -28.52 20.34 -2.07
CA MET A 170 -28.62 18.89 -2.38
C MET A 170 -27.75 18.38 -3.54
N GLU A 171 -27.08 19.23 -4.33
CA GLU A 171 -26.46 18.82 -5.60
C GLU A 171 -24.91 18.75 -5.62
N LYS A 172 -24.20 18.85 -4.47
CA LYS A 172 -22.74 19.12 -4.49
C LYS A 172 -21.80 18.13 -3.79
N TYR A 173 -22.30 17.08 -3.14
CA TYR A 173 -21.41 16.05 -2.60
C TYR A 173 -20.81 15.22 -3.74
N GLU A 174 -19.50 15.00 -3.71
CA GLU A 174 -18.87 14.08 -4.66
C GLU A 174 -18.98 12.65 -4.14
N LYS A 175 -18.77 11.66 -5.02
CA LYS A 175 -18.85 10.22 -4.70
C LYS A 175 -18.10 9.88 -3.42
N GLN A 176 -16.94 10.47 -3.22
CA GLN A 176 -16.03 10.24 -2.10
C GLN A 176 -16.62 10.61 -0.72
N SER A 177 -17.70 11.40 -0.65
CA SER A 177 -18.38 11.70 0.62
C SER A 177 -19.16 10.51 1.19
N TYR A 178 -19.76 9.69 0.34
CA TYR A 178 -20.66 8.59 0.76
C TYR A 178 -20.16 7.21 0.32
N GLU A 179 -19.23 7.16 -0.63
CA GLU A 179 -18.58 5.95 -1.13
C GLU A 179 -17.07 6.22 -1.30
N PRO A 180 -16.30 6.29 -0.19
CA PRO A 180 -14.88 6.55 -0.25
C PRO A 180 -14.14 5.40 -0.93
N GLU A 181 -13.08 5.75 -1.64
CA GLU A 181 -12.23 4.81 -2.38
C GLU A 181 -10.88 4.65 -1.69
N LEU A 182 -10.21 3.54 -1.98
CA LEU A 182 -8.85 3.29 -1.51
C LEU A 182 -7.84 3.82 -2.53
N LEU A 183 -6.74 4.37 -2.02
CA LEU A 183 -5.59 4.76 -2.81
C LEU A 183 -4.33 4.15 -2.19
N HIS A 184 -3.72 3.21 -2.91
CA HIS A 184 -2.40 2.69 -2.59
C HIS A 184 -1.34 3.46 -3.35
N VAL A 185 -0.38 4.05 -2.65
CA VAL A 185 0.71 4.87 -3.19
C VAL A 185 2.02 4.09 -3.09
N TRP A 186 2.86 4.17 -4.12
CA TRP A 186 4.23 3.65 -4.13
C TRP A 186 5.19 4.69 -4.69
N VAL A 187 6.49 4.40 -4.55
CA VAL A 187 7.57 5.20 -5.15
C VAL A 187 8.26 4.37 -6.21
N TYR A 188 8.41 4.96 -7.38
CA TYR A 188 9.41 4.55 -8.34
C TYR A 188 10.74 5.22 -7.98
N GLY A 189 11.62 4.50 -7.27
CA GLY A 189 12.89 5.02 -6.75
C GLY A 189 13.27 4.46 -5.38
N GLU A 190 14.04 5.22 -4.61
CA GLU A 190 14.56 4.83 -3.31
C GLU A 190 13.67 5.36 -2.18
N THR A 191 13.42 4.54 -1.17
CA THR A 191 12.66 4.93 0.03
C THR A 191 13.46 4.62 1.29
N GLU A 192 13.34 5.46 2.31
CA GLU A 192 13.94 5.23 3.61
C GLU A 192 12.88 4.86 4.67
N ALA A 193 13.34 4.28 5.78
CA ALA A 193 12.46 3.97 6.90
C ALA A 193 11.74 5.24 7.41
N GLY A 194 10.41 5.17 7.54
CA GLY A 194 9.59 6.32 7.91
C GLY A 194 9.17 7.20 6.72
N CYS A 195 9.29 6.69 5.49
CA CYS A 195 8.69 7.28 4.29
C CYS A 195 7.19 7.57 4.50
N PRO A 196 6.69 8.78 4.22
CA PRO A 196 5.29 9.15 4.44
C PRO A 196 4.27 8.30 3.68
N ILE A 197 4.69 7.61 2.62
CA ILE A 197 3.82 6.74 1.82
C ILE A 197 3.29 5.55 2.62
N SER A 198 4.07 5.01 3.56
CA SER A 198 3.58 3.93 4.44
C SER A 198 2.43 4.38 5.33
N TYR A 199 2.37 5.67 5.67
CA TYR A 199 1.28 6.24 6.45
C TYR A 199 0.00 6.37 5.62
N ILE A 200 0.09 6.83 4.36
CA ILE A 200 -1.08 6.98 3.49
C ILE A 200 -1.68 5.64 3.10
N ASN A 201 -0.87 4.60 2.92
CA ASN A 201 -1.34 3.27 2.57
C ASN A 201 -2.11 2.55 3.68
N ASN A 202 -2.14 3.10 4.89
CA ASN A 202 -2.96 2.57 5.96
C ASN A 202 -4.43 2.97 5.75
N SER A 203 -5.32 1.98 5.73
CA SER A 203 -6.76 2.13 5.50
C SER A 203 -7.47 3.02 6.53
N SER A 204 -6.81 3.38 7.63
CA SER A 204 -7.30 4.38 8.59
C SER A 204 -7.20 5.83 8.06
N HIS A 205 -6.51 6.07 6.93
CA HIS A 205 -6.29 7.38 6.33
C HIS A 205 -7.11 7.64 5.06
N LEU A 206 -8.36 7.14 5.03
CA LEU A 206 -9.27 7.33 3.88
C LEU A 206 -9.48 8.81 3.52
N ILE A 207 -9.47 9.73 4.48
CA ILE A 207 -9.61 11.16 4.21
C ILE A 207 -8.42 11.67 3.37
N HIS A 208 -7.19 11.31 3.74
CA HIS A 208 -5.98 11.66 2.98
C HIS A 208 -6.05 11.10 1.55
N GLN A 209 -6.41 9.82 1.41
CA GLN A 209 -6.52 9.15 0.12
C GLN A 209 -7.57 9.81 -0.79
N ASN A 210 -8.75 10.12 -0.25
CA ASN A 210 -9.85 10.68 -1.04
C ASN A 210 -9.64 12.17 -1.38
N ILE A 211 -8.90 12.92 -0.56
CA ILE A 211 -8.41 14.26 -0.94
C ILE A 211 -7.51 14.16 -2.18
N LEU A 212 -6.58 13.19 -2.22
CA LEU A 212 -5.69 12.97 -3.36
C LEU A 212 -6.48 12.53 -4.62
N ILE A 213 -7.47 11.65 -4.48
CA ILE A 213 -8.31 11.20 -5.60
C ILE A 213 -9.10 12.37 -6.19
N MET A 214 -9.77 13.18 -5.36
CA MET A 214 -10.56 14.32 -5.83
C MET A 214 -9.69 15.38 -6.52
N ALA A 215 -8.53 15.67 -5.94
CA ALA A 215 -7.61 16.69 -6.45
C ALA A 215 -6.74 16.21 -7.63
N TYR A 216 -6.90 14.96 -8.09
CA TYR A 216 -6.16 14.40 -9.24
C TYR A 216 -6.73 14.85 -10.58
N LYS A 217 -8.07 14.89 -10.75
CA LYS A 217 -8.68 15.23 -12.06
C LYS A 217 -8.49 16.71 -12.41
N LYS A 218 -8.59 17.58 -11.41
CA LYS A 218 -8.46 19.03 -11.55
C LYS A 218 -7.96 19.66 -10.25
N PRO A 219 -7.24 20.79 -10.30
CA PRO A 219 -6.91 21.54 -9.09
C PRO A 219 -8.17 22.07 -8.40
N LEU A 220 -8.26 21.87 -7.08
CA LEU A 220 -9.40 22.20 -6.23
C LEU A 220 -8.98 23.14 -5.09
N THR A 221 -9.90 24.00 -4.65
CA THR A 221 -9.75 24.77 -3.42
C THR A 221 -10.08 23.91 -2.20
N ILE A 222 -9.60 24.31 -1.02
CA ILE A 222 -9.98 23.67 0.26
C ILE A 222 -11.51 23.66 0.46
N THR A 223 -12.19 24.72 0.03
CA THR A 223 -13.66 24.81 0.09
C THR A 223 -14.31 23.75 -0.79
N GLU A 224 -13.82 23.55 -2.02
CA GLU A 224 -14.35 22.52 -2.92
C GLU A 224 -14.11 21.10 -2.37
N LEU A 225 -12.92 20.83 -1.80
CA LEU A 225 -12.63 19.56 -1.11
C LEU A 225 -13.57 19.35 0.09
N SER A 226 -13.77 20.39 0.89
CA SER A 226 -14.66 20.37 2.05
C SER A 226 -16.12 20.07 1.69
N GLN A 227 -16.60 20.67 0.61
CA GLN A 227 -17.94 20.41 0.10
C GLN A 227 -18.04 19.01 -0.47
N GLY A 228 -17.08 18.60 -1.29
CA GLY A 228 -17.13 17.30 -1.96
C GLY A 228 -17.01 16.12 -0.99
N LEU A 229 -16.32 16.28 0.16
CA LEU A 229 -16.22 15.27 1.21
C LEU A 229 -17.27 15.38 2.33
N GLY A 230 -17.98 16.51 2.42
CA GLY A 230 -18.86 16.81 3.56
C GLY A 230 -18.13 17.00 4.89
N ILE A 231 -16.81 17.22 4.86
CA ILE A 231 -15.96 17.42 6.03
C ILE A 231 -15.64 18.91 6.16
N SER A 232 -15.68 19.46 7.37
CA SER A 232 -15.28 20.85 7.60
C SER A 232 -13.87 21.13 7.08
N ALA A 233 -13.70 22.27 6.41
CA ALA A 233 -12.41 22.76 5.94
C ALA A 233 -11.33 22.80 7.03
N ALA A 234 -11.70 22.89 8.32
CA ALA A 234 -10.76 22.97 9.45
C ALA A 234 -10.01 21.66 9.64
N TYR A 235 -10.64 20.54 9.30
CA TYR A 235 -10.03 19.22 9.38
C TYR A 235 -9.26 18.90 8.11
N ILE A 236 -9.68 19.43 6.96
CA ILE A 236 -9.00 19.21 5.67
C ILE A 236 -7.71 20.02 5.57
N GLU A 237 -7.70 21.27 6.05
CA GLU A 237 -6.54 22.17 6.00
C GLU A 237 -5.23 21.53 6.52
N PRO A 238 -5.17 21.00 7.77
CA PRO A 238 -3.95 20.39 8.26
C PRO A 238 -3.54 19.13 7.48
N ILE A 239 -4.50 18.35 6.97
CA ILE A 239 -4.23 17.17 6.14
C ILE A 239 -3.61 17.58 4.80
N VAL A 240 -4.13 18.64 4.17
CA VAL A 240 -3.58 19.14 2.90
C VAL A 240 -2.17 19.70 3.11
N GLU A 241 -1.91 20.44 4.18
CA GLU A 241 -0.56 20.92 4.49
C GLU A 241 0.41 19.75 4.76
N GLU A 242 -0.05 18.70 5.44
CA GLU A 242 0.72 17.47 5.63
C GLU A 242 1.05 16.80 4.28
N LEU A 243 0.06 16.61 3.39
CA LEU A 243 0.26 16.01 2.07
C LEU A 243 1.19 16.84 1.16
N ILE A 244 1.14 18.17 1.27
CA ILE A 244 2.09 19.06 0.60
C ILE A 244 3.50 18.88 1.16
N SER A 245 3.64 18.75 2.48
CA SER A 245 4.95 18.53 3.12
C SER A 245 5.62 17.21 2.72
N TYR A 246 4.82 16.24 2.25
CA TYR A 246 5.30 14.95 1.74
C TYR A 246 5.52 14.92 0.23
N ASP A 247 5.37 16.06 -0.46
CA ASP A 247 5.42 16.18 -1.92
C ASP A 247 4.37 15.34 -2.67
N LEU A 248 3.29 14.94 -1.99
CA LEU A 248 2.17 14.17 -2.57
C LEU A 248 1.02 15.05 -3.06
N MET A 249 1.01 16.32 -2.62
CA MET A 249 0.19 17.39 -3.19
C MET A 249 1.04 18.61 -3.50
N ALA A 250 0.58 19.43 -4.42
CA ALA A 250 1.16 20.72 -4.74
C ALA A 250 0.10 21.82 -4.74
N ARG A 251 0.53 23.06 -4.51
CA ARG A 251 -0.33 24.26 -4.44
C ARG A 251 -0.06 25.19 -5.63
N LYS A 252 -1.12 25.73 -6.24
CA LYS A 252 -1.06 26.76 -7.27
C LYS A 252 -2.12 27.83 -6.98
N GLY A 253 -1.69 28.94 -6.38
CA GLY A 253 -2.61 29.95 -5.86
C GLY A 253 -3.38 29.42 -4.65
N ASP A 254 -4.71 29.53 -4.67
CA ASP A 254 -5.61 29.02 -3.64
C ASP A 254 -6.02 27.55 -3.86
N LYS A 255 -5.62 26.97 -4.99
CA LYS A 255 -5.92 25.58 -5.36
C LYS A 255 -4.78 24.63 -5.03
N VAL A 256 -5.14 23.39 -4.76
CA VAL A 256 -4.26 22.26 -4.51
C VAL A 256 -4.59 21.13 -5.48
N TYR A 257 -3.60 20.30 -5.80
CA TYR A 257 -3.73 19.18 -6.71
C TYR A 257 -2.75 18.07 -6.32
N THR A 258 -3.09 16.83 -6.64
CA THR A 258 -2.22 15.67 -6.45
C THR A 258 -1.03 15.76 -7.39
N SER A 259 0.18 15.48 -6.90
CA SER A 259 1.44 15.71 -7.63
C SER A 259 1.91 14.51 -8.45
N PHE A 260 1.19 13.38 -8.43
CA PHE A 260 1.56 12.12 -9.05
C PHE A 260 0.43 11.49 -9.88
N ILE A 261 0.76 10.48 -10.70
CA ILE A 261 -0.23 9.74 -11.51
C ILE A 261 -1.03 8.81 -10.60
N ILE A 262 -2.36 8.85 -10.73
CA ILE A 262 -3.26 7.82 -10.19
C ILE A 262 -3.73 6.95 -11.34
N ILE A 263 -3.55 5.64 -11.17
CA ILE A 263 -3.96 4.57 -12.08
C ILE A 263 -5.23 3.95 -11.51
N THR A 264 -6.24 3.80 -12.34
CA THR A 264 -7.48 3.12 -11.97
C THR A 264 -7.37 1.61 -12.19
N GLN A 265 -8.23 0.84 -11.52
CA GLN A 265 -8.36 -0.59 -11.79
C GLN A 265 -8.67 -0.88 -13.27
N GLU A 266 -9.57 -0.12 -13.89
CA GLU A 266 -9.92 -0.30 -15.31
C GLU A 266 -8.72 -0.11 -16.25
N GLU A 267 -7.89 0.92 -16.01
CA GLU A 267 -6.68 1.14 -16.82
C GLU A 267 -5.67 0.00 -16.66
N LYS A 268 -5.46 -0.47 -15.43
CA LYS A 268 -4.59 -1.63 -15.15
C LYS A 268 -5.12 -2.91 -15.81
N ASP A 269 -6.43 -3.15 -15.74
CA ASP A 269 -7.07 -4.32 -16.32
C ASP A 269 -6.97 -4.32 -17.85
N ASN A 270 -7.21 -3.17 -18.47
CA ASN A 270 -7.06 -2.98 -19.91
C ASN A 270 -5.60 -3.16 -20.39
N ALA A 271 -4.62 -2.67 -19.62
CA ALA A 271 -3.21 -2.83 -19.94
C ALA A 271 -2.78 -4.30 -19.87
N TYR A 272 -3.20 -5.00 -18.80
CA TYR A 272 -2.95 -6.43 -18.64
C TYR A 272 -3.56 -7.27 -19.78
N ASP A 273 -4.82 -7.03 -20.14
CA ASP A 273 -5.48 -7.78 -21.21
C ASP A 273 -4.80 -7.55 -22.56
N HIS A 274 -4.36 -6.32 -22.81
CA HIS A 274 -3.59 -5.96 -24.00
C HIS A 274 -2.25 -6.68 -24.06
N ASP A 275 -1.45 -6.58 -23.00
CA ASP A 275 -0.16 -7.26 -22.86
C ASP A 275 -0.29 -8.76 -23.07
N LYS A 276 -1.28 -9.38 -22.42
CA LYS A 276 -1.52 -10.82 -22.49
C LYS A 276 -1.92 -11.24 -23.90
N ALA A 277 -2.85 -10.52 -24.55
CA ALA A 277 -3.27 -10.82 -25.92
C ALA A 277 -2.11 -10.70 -26.91
N LEU A 278 -1.24 -9.70 -26.72
CA LEU A 278 -0.07 -9.50 -27.57
C LEU A 278 1.00 -10.57 -27.35
N ALA A 279 1.22 -10.98 -26.10
CA ALA A 279 2.08 -12.11 -25.76
C ALA A 279 1.57 -13.40 -26.42
N GLU A 280 0.28 -13.71 -26.28
CA GLU A 280 -0.36 -14.90 -26.87
C GLU A 280 -0.24 -14.93 -28.40
N LYS A 281 -0.55 -13.81 -29.06
CA LYS A 281 -0.47 -13.64 -30.51
C LYS A 281 0.94 -13.89 -31.05
N ASN A 282 1.97 -13.51 -30.30
CA ASN A 282 3.36 -13.54 -30.76
C ASN A 282 4.19 -14.66 -30.12
N ALA A 283 3.59 -15.47 -29.24
CA ALA A 283 4.31 -16.37 -28.35
C ALA A 283 5.24 -17.32 -29.09
N GLN A 284 4.72 -18.03 -30.11
CA GLN A 284 5.47 -19.07 -30.80
C GLN A 284 6.73 -18.53 -31.50
N LYS A 285 6.62 -17.40 -32.22
CA LYS A 285 7.75 -16.82 -32.96
C LYS A 285 8.81 -16.25 -32.01
N MET A 286 8.37 -15.55 -30.95
CA MET A 286 9.27 -14.97 -29.95
C MET A 286 9.99 -16.05 -29.15
N TRP A 287 9.30 -17.14 -28.80
CA TRP A 287 9.90 -18.29 -28.13
C TRP A 287 10.90 -19.04 -28.99
N CYS A 288 10.61 -19.25 -30.28
CA CYS A 288 11.56 -19.85 -31.20
C CYS A 288 12.90 -19.09 -31.19
N GLU A 289 12.84 -17.76 -31.25
CA GLU A 289 14.05 -16.92 -31.20
C GLU A 289 14.71 -16.94 -29.82
N LEU A 290 13.94 -16.82 -28.74
CA LEU A 290 14.45 -16.87 -27.37
C LEU A 290 15.20 -18.18 -27.10
N GLU A 291 14.70 -19.32 -27.56
CA GLU A 291 15.34 -20.62 -27.37
C GLU A 291 16.71 -20.68 -28.07
N THR A 292 16.89 -20.01 -29.21
CA THR A 292 18.22 -19.91 -29.85
C THR A 292 19.22 -19.18 -28.97
N TYR A 293 18.77 -18.17 -28.23
CA TYR A 293 19.62 -17.41 -27.30
C TYR A 293 19.92 -18.24 -26.06
N LEU A 294 18.91 -18.91 -25.49
CA LEU A 294 19.08 -19.79 -24.34
C LEU A 294 20.01 -20.97 -24.67
N ASP A 295 19.99 -21.48 -25.90
CA ASP A 295 20.93 -22.52 -26.33
C ASP A 295 22.40 -22.06 -26.29
N ARG A 296 22.69 -20.78 -26.52
CA ARG A 296 24.05 -20.22 -26.34
C ARG A 296 24.46 -20.26 -24.86
N ILE A 297 23.54 -19.97 -23.95
CA ILE A 297 23.76 -20.05 -22.50
C ILE A 297 24.04 -21.50 -22.08
N ARG A 298 23.28 -22.46 -22.62
CA ARG A 298 23.48 -23.90 -22.37
C ARG A 298 24.86 -24.41 -22.81
N GLN A 299 25.52 -23.73 -23.76
CA GLN A 299 26.87 -24.09 -24.18
C GLN A 299 27.97 -23.63 -23.22
N LEU A 300 27.68 -22.71 -22.29
CA LEU A 300 28.67 -22.21 -21.33
C LEU A 300 29.18 -23.33 -20.41
N ASP A 301 30.48 -23.31 -20.12
CA ASP A 301 31.09 -24.27 -19.21
C ASP A 301 30.56 -24.13 -17.78
N CYS A 302 30.21 -22.91 -17.35
CA CYS A 302 29.58 -22.67 -16.06
C CYS A 302 28.19 -23.31 -15.98
N TYR A 303 27.37 -23.22 -17.03
CA TYR A 303 26.05 -23.85 -17.10
C TYR A 303 26.13 -25.37 -16.97
N LYS A 304 27.07 -26.00 -17.69
CA LYS A 304 27.25 -27.46 -17.68
C LYS A 304 27.63 -28.02 -16.31
N LYS A 305 28.25 -27.21 -15.45
CA LYS A 305 28.65 -27.58 -14.08
C LYS A 305 27.53 -27.41 -13.05
N MET A 306 26.48 -26.67 -13.37
CA MET A 306 25.36 -26.41 -12.47
C MET A 306 24.53 -27.68 -12.25
N ASN A 307 23.92 -27.78 -11.08
CA ASN A 307 22.87 -28.79 -10.83
C ASN A 307 21.57 -28.40 -11.55
N GLU A 308 20.60 -29.31 -11.63
CA GLU A 308 19.35 -29.07 -12.37
C GLU A 308 18.53 -27.88 -11.83
N ARG A 309 18.59 -27.61 -10.52
CA ARG A 309 17.90 -26.46 -9.90
C ARG A 309 18.54 -25.14 -10.31
N GLN A 310 19.87 -25.09 -10.25
CA GLN A 310 20.65 -23.93 -10.68
C GLN A 310 20.47 -23.65 -12.17
N LYS A 311 20.44 -24.71 -13.01
CA LYS A 311 20.15 -24.57 -14.46
C LYS A 311 18.77 -23.97 -14.71
N ALA A 312 17.74 -24.48 -14.04
CA ALA A 312 16.37 -23.97 -14.15
C ALA A 312 16.29 -22.48 -13.76
N SER A 313 16.87 -22.14 -12.60
CA SER A 313 16.94 -20.75 -12.11
C SER A 313 17.69 -19.84 -13.09
N PHE A 314 18.82 -20.30 -13.63
CA PHE A 314 19.64 -19.53 -14.56
C PHE A 314 18.93 -19.29 -15.90
N ILE A 315 18.28 -20.31 -16.46
CA ILE A 315 17.52 -20.19 -17.72
C ILE A 315 16.30 -19.27 -17.52
N GLN A 316 15.59 -19.40 -16.40
CA GLN A 316 14.45 -18.53 -16.10
C GLN A 316 14.88 -17.07 -15.94
N PHE A 317 15.93 -16.81 -15.15
CA PHE A 317 16.51 -15.47 -15.04
C PHE A 317 16.91 -14.91 -16.41
N SER A 318 17.61 -15.70 -17.21
CA SER A 318 18.10 -15.29 -18.53
C SER A 318 16.96 -14.97 -19.50
N ALA A 319 15.91 -15.78 -19.50
CA ALA A 319 14.74 -15.59 -20.35
C ALA A 319 13.99 -14.29 -19.98
N ILE A 320 13.75 -14.07 -18.69
CA ILE A 320 13.14 -12.83 -18.17
C ILE A 320 14.02 -11.64 -18.52
N PHE A 321 15.33 -11.73 -18.26
CA PHE A 321 16.28 -10.64 -18.51
C PHE A 321 16.28 -10.20 -19.97
N ILE A 322 16.40 -11.12 -20.93
CA ILE A 322 16.45 -10.78 -22.36
C ILE A 322 15.18 -10.07 -22.80
N ILE A 323 14.00 -10.60 -22.45
CA ILE A 323 12.72 -10.01 -22.87
C ILE A 323 12.49 -8.66 -22.17
N HIS A 324 12.69 -8.60 -20.85
CA HIS A 324 12.49 -7.39 -20.05
C HIS A 324 13.41 -6.25 -20.53
N GLU A 325 14.69 -6.53 -20.75
CA GLU A 325 15.63 -5.53 -21.25
C GLU A 325 15.31 -5.08 -22.66
N ALA A 326 14.81 -5.98 -23.52
CA ALA A 326 14.34 -5.60 -24.85
C ALA A 326 13.11 -4.69 -24.81
N VAL A 327 12.14 -4.98 -23.93
CA VAL A 327 10.98 -4.10 -23.68
C VAL A 327 11.44 -2.74 -23.16
N ARG A 328 12.40 -2.71 -22.21
CA ARG A 328 12.94 -1.47 -21.64
C ARG A 328 13.64 -0.62 -22.69
N GLU A 329 14.41 -1.23 -23.59
CA GLU A 329 15.08 -0.54 -24.70
C GLU A 329 14.07 0.14 -25.65
N ILE A 330 12.97 -0.55 -25.99
CA ILE A 330 11.90 0.03 -26.81
C ILE A 330 11.19 1.17 -26.08
N SER A 331 10.91 1.01 -24.78
CA SER A 331 10.33 2.08 -23.95
C SER A 331 11.21 3.33 -23.93
N ALA A 332 12.53 3.16 -23.80
CA ALA A 332 13.48 4.26 -23.82
C ALA A 332 13.50 5.00 -25.17
N GLN A 333 13.37 4.27 -26.29
CA GLN A 333 13.28 4.88 -27.63
C GLN A 333 12.01 5.72 -27.81
N ILE A 334 10.88 5.26 -27.25
CA ILE A 334 9.59 5.96 -27.33
C ILE A 334 9.58 7.22 -26.47
N THR A 335 10.08 7.12 -25.24
CA THR A 335 9.98 8.20 -24.25
C THR A 335 11.03 9.29 -24.43
N SER A 336 12.15 9.01 -25.11
CA SER A 336 13.26 9.96 -25.32
C SER A 336 13.83 10.56 -24.02
N GLU A 337 13.52 9.98 -22.87
CA GLU A 337 13.96 10.39 -21.54
C GLU A 337 14.74 9.23 -20.91
N LEU A 338 15.91 9.54 -20.36
CA LEU A 338 16.54 8.62 -19.39
C LEU A 338 15.74 8.72 -18.09
N ASP A 339 15.45 7.56 -17.52
CA ASP A 339 14.85 7.42 -16.20
C ASP A 339 15.70 8.17 -15.16
N THR A 340 15.29 9.41 -14.87
CA THR A 340 16.05 10.35 -14.05
C THR A 340 15.28 10.58 -12.77
N MET A 341 15.78 9.96 -11.70
CA MET A 341 15.17 10.04 -10.37
C MET A 341 15.15 11.49 -9.87
N LYS A 342 13.96 11.97 -9.50
CA LYS A 342 13.81 13.28 -8.86
C LYS A 342 14.31 13.20 -7.41
N VAL A 343 15.18 14.13 -7.02
CA VAL A 343 15.54 14.33 -5.62
C VAL A 343 14.53 15.31 -5.01
N LEU A 344 13.81 14.88 -3.98
CA LEU A 344 12.83 15.70 -3.26
C LEU A 344 13.42 16.28 -1.97
N HIS A 345 12.85 17.39 -1.49
CA HIS A 345 13.36 18.17 -0.37
C HIS A 345 13.09 17.45 0.97
N ASP A 346 14.07 17.45 1.90
CA ASP A 346 14.04 16.78 3.22
C ASP A 346 13.96 15.23 3.24
N ALA A 347 14.31 14.60 2.10
CA ALA A 347 14.96 13.30 1.94
C ALA A 347 14.55 12.13 2.88
N LYS A 348 13.28 11.71 2.81
CA LYS A 348 12.88 10.33 3.22
C LYS A 348 12.60 9.40 2.03
N TRP A 349 12.64 9.92 0.82
CA TRP A 349 12.54 9.17 -0.43
C TRP A 349 13.08 9.98 -1.62
N ARG A 350 13.47 9.28 -2.70
CA ARG A 350 13.93 9.83 -3.98
C ARG A 350 13.21 9.10 -5.10
N GLY A 351 12.65 9.81 -6.06
CA GLY A 351 11.92 9.21 -7.18
C GLY A 351 10.58 9.89 -7.47
N TYR A 352 9.66 9.15 -8.08
CA TYR A 352 8.32 9.60 -8.40
C TYR A 352 7.27 8.74 -7.69
N ALA A 353 6.33 9.38 -6.99
CA ALA A 353 5.18 8.67 -6.47
C ALA A 353 4.23 8.29 -7.60
N TYR A 354 3.45 7.24 -7.40
CA TYR A 354 2.29 6.88 -8.22
C TYR A 354 1.26 6.17 -7.35
N GLY A 355 -0.01 6.24 -7.73
CA GLY A 355 -1.12 5.69 -6.96
C GLY A 355 -1.94 4.68 -7.75
N PHE A 356 -2.53 3.70 -7.07
CA PHE A 356 -3.53 2.78 -7.60
C PHE A 356 -4.83 2.95 -6.82
N GLN A 357 -5.87 3.36 -7.53
CA GLN A 357 -7.20 3.61 -6.99
C GLN A 357 -8.08 2.38 -7.12
N THR A 358 -8.70 1.97 -6.01
CA THR A 358 -9.60 0.81 -5.94
C THR A 358 -10.85 1.13 -5.12
N SER A 359 -11.88 0.28 -5.24
CA SER A 359 -13.02 0.34 -4.32
C SER A 359 -12.60 -0.08 -2.91
N ILE A 360 -13.39 0.29 -1.89
CA ILE A 360 -13.11 -0.07 -0.50
C ILE A 360 -13.25 -1.58 -0.22
N ASP A 361 -14.09 -2.26 -1.01
CA ASP A 361 -14.31 -3.70 -0.96
C ASP A 361 -13.30 -4.49 -1.83
N TYR A 362 -12.37 -3.78 -2.48
CA TYR A 362 -11.34 -4.42 -3.29
C TYR A 362 -10.44 -5.26 -2.39
N LYS A 363 -10.59 -6.58 -2.52
CA LYS A 363 -9.61 -7.50 -1.97
C LYS A 363 -8.38 -7.39 -2.84
N THR A 364 -7.27 -6.95 -2.25
CA THR A 364 -6.01 -6.88 -2.98
C THR A 364 -5.70 -8.23 -3.61
N ASP A 365 -5.16 -8.20 -4.83
CA ASP A 365 -4.61 -9.37 -5.55
C ASP A 365 -3.69 -10.26 -4.68
N TRP A 366 -3.24 -9.77 -3.52
CA TRP A 366 -2.47 -10.51 -2.50
C TRP A 366 -3.25 -11.66 -1.84
N ASP A 367 -4.58 -11.55 -1.71
CA ASP A 367 -5.41 -12.56 -1.03
C ASP A 367 -5.87 -13.70 -1.95
N TYR A 368 -5.74 -13.52 -3.27
CA TYR A 368 -6.11 -14.51 -4.28
C TYR A 368 -5.10 -14.50 -5.42
N VAL A 369 -4.52 -15.65 -5.75
CA VAL A 369 -3.74 -15.83 -6.99
C VAL A 369 -4.70 -15.67 -8.18
N THR A 370 -4.89 -14.43 -8.63
CA THR A 370 -5.62 -14.06 -9.85
C THR A 370 -4.71 -14.23 -11.06
N GLY A 371 -5.29 -14.27 -12.26
CA GLY A 371 -4.50 -14.27 -13.51
C GLY A 371 -3.53 -13.08 -13.59
N HIS A 372 -3.96 -11.92 -13.10
CA HIS A 372 -3.15 -10.71 -12.95
C HIS A 372 -1.87 -10.94 -12.15
N THR A 373 -2.02 -11.57 -10.99
CA THR A 373 -0.89 -11.84 -10.10
C THR A 373 0.11 -12.78 -10.75
N LEU A 374 -0.35 -13.79 -11.51
CA LEU A 374 0.53 -14.76 -12.15
C LEU A 374 1.44 -14.12 -13.21
N CYS A 375 0.92 -13.23 -14.04
CA CYS A 375 1.76 -12.63 -15.09
C CYS A 375 2.49 -11.36 -14.62
N LYS A 376 2.45 -11.00 -13.33
CA LYS A 376 3.05 -9.75 -12.89
C LYS A 376 4.58 -9.83 -12.79
N LEU A 377 5.25 -8.81 -13.31
CA LEU A 377 6.67 -8.53 -13.16
C LEU A 377 6.84 -7.21 -12.42
N ASN A 378 7.31 -7.23 -11.16
CA ASN A 378 7.54 -5.99 -10.39
C ASN A 378 8.88 -5.31 -10.72
N GLY A 379 9.70 -5.93 -11.58
CA GLY A 379 10.96 -5.39 -12.07
C GLY A 379 12.20 -6.16 -11.57
N PRO A 380 13.39 -5.74 -12.04
CA PRO A 380 14.66 -6.30 -11.62
C PRO A 380 15.02 -5.78 -10.22
N HIS A 381 15.57 -6.67 -9.41
CA HIS A 381 16.10 -6.36 -8.10
C HIS A 381 17.58 -6.67 -8.04
N THR A 382 18.38 -5.75 -7.48
CA THR A 382 19.84 -5.92 -7.40
C THR A 382 20.35 -5.56 -6.02
N VAL A 383 21.07 -6.49 -5.41
CA VAL A 383 21.76 -6.29 -4.13
C VAL A 383 23.26 -6.35 -4.39
N ILE A 384 24.01 -5.37 -3.88
CA ILE A 384 25.46 -5.27 -4.06
C ILE A 384 26.11 -5.16 -2.68
N ILE A 385 27.15 -5.95 -2.44
CA ILE A 385 28.05 -5.80 -1.30
C ILE A 385 29.43 -5.50 -1.86
N ASP A 386 29.89 -4.27 -1.69
CA ASP A 386 31.23 -3.83 -2.12
C ASP A 386 32.31 -4.39 -1.18
N GLN A 387 33.50 -4.65 -1.73
CA GLN A 387 34.69 -5.09 -1.01
C GLN A 387 34.43 -6.29 -0.08
N TYR A 388 33.80 -7.32 -0.63
CA TYR A 388 33.42 -8.50 0.13
C TYR A 388 34.48 -9.61 0.00
N LYS A 389 35.10 -9.98 1.12
CA LYS A 389 36.18 -10.98 1.19
C LYS A 389 37.34 -10.60 0.25
N ASN A 390 37.65 -11.47 -0.70
CA ASN A 390 38.67 -11.29 -1.73
C ASN A 390 38.08 -10.77 -3.04
N PHE A 391 36.85 -10.25 -3.08
CA PHE A 391 36.23 -9.73 -4.30
C PHE A 391 35.98 -8.22 -4.21
N GLU A 392 36.09 -7.52 -5.36
CA GLU A 392 35.72 -6.11 -5.49
C GLU A 392 34.26 -5.87 -5.10
N ASP A 393 33.37 -6.81 -5.42
CA ASP A 393 31.97 -6.84 -5.01
C ASP A 393 31.41 -8.26 -5.10
N ILE A 394 30.26 -8.51 -4.46
CA ILE A 394 29.36 -9.61 -4.80
C ILE A 394 27.97 -9.05 -5.08
N ARG A 395 27.28 -9.61 -6.08
CA ARG A 395 25.96 -9.11 -6.53
C ARG A 395 24.95 -10.23 -6.60
N LEU A 396 23.77 -10.00 -6.04
CA LEU A 396 22.57 -10.78 -6.32
C LEU A 396 21.73 -10.03 -7.35
N TYR A 397 21.50 -10.66 -8.49
CA TYR A 397 20.50 -10.22 -9.45
C TYR A 397 19.27 -11.11 -9.30
N GLY A 398 18.10 -10.51 -9.24
CA GLY A 398 16.84 -11.24 -9.18
C GLY A 398 15.71 -10.50 -9.87
N TYR A 399 14.61 -11.20 -10.08
CA TYR A 399 13.35 -10.60 -10.50
C TYR A 399 12.27 -10.92 -9.48
N ASP A 400 11.47 -9.91 -9.13
CA ASP A 400 10.26 -10.12 -8.34
C ASP A 400 9.10 -10.50 -9.27
N VAL A 401 8.88 -11.80 -9.41
CA VAL A 401 7.94 -12.41 -10.36
C VAL A 401 7.11 -13.49 -9.69
N ALA A 402 5.87 -13.64 -10.16
CA ALA A 402 5.02 -14.79 -9.80
C ALA A 402 5.42 -16.09 -10.51
N ALA A 403 6.30 -16.00 -11.51
CA ALA A 403 7.02 -17.13 -12.07
C ALA A 403 7.71 -17.94 -10.97
N GLY A 404 7.39 -19.23 -10.87
CA GLY A 404 8.00 -20.07 -9.83
C GLY A 404 7.59 -19.68 -8.40
N TRP A 405 6.48 -19.00 -8.19
CA TRP A 405 5.93 -18.68 -6.85
C TRP A 405 6.85 -17.81 -5.95
N THR A 406 7.83 -17.10 -6.53
CA THR A 406 8.79 -16.28 -5.78
C THR A 406 8.36 -14.81 -5.69
N TYR A 407 7.06 -14.52 -5.63
CA TYR A 407 6.54 -13.15 -5.66
C TYR A 407 6.37 -12.56 -4.25
N SER A 408 7.03 -11.43 -3.95
CA SER A 408 6.97 -10.58 -2.72
C SER A 408 7.14 -11.23 -1.34
N GLN A 409 6.67 -12.47 -1.15
CA GLN A 409 6.67 -13.23 0.10
C GLN A 409 7.95 -14.06 0.27
N CYS A 410 8.82 -14.06 -0.75
CA CYS A 410 10.09 -14.77 -0.74
C CYS A 410 11.28 -13.87 -0.42
N TRP A 411 11.12 -12.55 -0.54
CA TRP A 411 12.24 -11.63 -0.34
C TRP A 411 12.53 -11.49 1.16
N PRO A 412 13.80 -11.71 1.57
CA PRO A 412 14.18 -11.59 2.96
C PRO A 412 14.02 -10.16 3.46
N LEU A 413 13.63 -10.01 4.73
CA LEU A 413 13.55 -8.71 5.42
C LEU A 413 14.86 -7.90 5.35
N ASN A 414 16.01 -8.57 5.18
CA ASN A 414 17.31 -7.94 4.92
C ASN A 414 18.06 -8.73 3.84
N GLU A 415 18.15 -8.15 2.65
CA GLU A 415 18.68 -8.81 1.46
C GLU A 415 20.20 -8.86 1.43
N LEU A 416 20.87 -7.94 2.14
CA LEU A 416 22.32 -7.99 2.32
C LEU A 416 22.71 -9.24 3.11
N GLN A 417 22.02 -9.52 4.22
CA GLN A 417 22.27 -10.70 5.04
C GLN A 417 21.91 -11.99 4.31
N PHE A 418 20.89 -11.97 3.48
CA PHE A 418 20.57 -13.10 2.60
C PHE A 418 21.69 -13.39 1.59
N LEU A 419 22.23 -12.36 0.94
CA LEU A 419 23.36 -12.54 0.01
C LEU A 419 24.61 -13.08 0.73
N GLN A 420 24.90 -12.61 1.95
CA GLN A 420 25.97 -13.16 2.79
C GLN A 420 25.75 -14.64 3.11
N MET A 421 24.52 -15.02 3.48
CA MET A 421 24.14 -16.41 3.74
C MET A 421 24.30 -17.28 2.48
N CYS A 422 23.84 -16.81 1.32
CA CYS A 422 24.02 -17.52 0.06
C CYS A 422 25.50 -17.71 -0.28
N TYR A 423 26.33 -16.69 -0.06
CA TYR A 423 27.77 -16.80 -0.28
C TYR A 423 28.41 -17.82 0.67
N ALA A 424 28.03 -17.82 1.96
CA ALA A 424 28.54 -18.79 2.94
C ALA A 424 28.24 -20.24 2.52
N LEU A 425 27.02 -20.50 2.04
CA LEU A 425 26.60 -21.81 1.52
C LEU A 425 27.36 -22.19 0.24
N TYR A 426 27.61 -21.22 -0.65
CA TYR A 426 28.38 -21.44 -1.88
C TYR A 426 29.84 -21.77 -1.59
N ALA A 427 30.50 -20.98 -0.74
CA ALA A 427 31.91 -21.15 -0.39
C ALA A 427 32.15 -22.36 0.52
N LYS A 428 31.07 -22.90 1.14
CA LYS A 428 31.14 -23.90 2.21
C LYS A 428 32.03 -23.42 3.36
N GLU A 429 31.93 -22.14 3.69
CA GLU A 429 32.68 -21.49 4.76
C GLU A 429 31.75 -20.95 5.83
N GLU A 430 31.99 -21.34 7.08
CA GLU A 430 31.22 -20.85 8.24
C GLU A 430 31.67 -19.45 8.70
N SER A 431 32.68 -18.86 8.06
CA SER A 431 33.29 -17.59 8.48
C SER A 431 32.33 -16.40 8.43
N ASP A 432 31.24 -16.51 7.66
CA ASP A 432 30.20 -15.50 7.50
C ASP A 432 28.99 -15.70 8.41
N ILE A 433 28.82 -16.89 9.01
CA ILE A 433 27.68 -17.20 9.88
C ILE A 433 27.59 -16.20 11.06
N PRO A 434 28.68 -15.79 11.74
CA PRO A 434 28.61 -14.83 12.83
C PRO A 434 28.20 -13.40 12.42
N LEU A 435 28.27 -13.06 11.12
CA LEU A 435 27.90 -11.74 10.59
C LEU A 435 26.40 -11.62 10.28
N ILE A 436 25.70 -12.76 10.26
CA ILE A 436 24.29 -12.86 9.91
C ILE A 436 23.47 -12.89 11.21
N GLU A 437 22.37 -12.14 11.27
CA GLU A 437 21.52 -12.13 12.46
C GLU A 437 20.91 -13.53 12.69
N PRO A 438 20.87 -14.01 13.94
CA PRO A 438 20.41 -15.37 14.25
C PRO A 438 19.03 -15.74 13.67
N ARG A 439 18.13 -14.76 13.52
CA ARG A 439 16.78 -14.96 12.95
C ARG A 439 16.79 -15.49 11.51
N PHE A 440 17.86 -15.31 10.75
CA PHE A 440 17.98 -15.86 9.40
C PHE A 440 18.18 -17.38 9.39
N PHE A 441 18.59 -17.94 10.52
CA PHE A 441 18.73 -19.38 10.74
C PHE A 441 17.54 -19.98 11.48
N ASP A 442 16.49 -19.19 11.75
CA ASP A 442 15.25 -19.71 12.34
C ASP A 442 14.64 -20.77 11.43
N THR A 443 14.15 -21.87 12.02
CA THR A 443 13.61 -23.01 11.28
C THR A 443 12.56 -22.61 10.25
N LYS A 444 11.65 -21.67 10.59
CA LYS A 444 10.63 -21.18 9.66
C LYS A 444 11.20 -20.40 8.47
N VAL A 445 12.30 -19.67 8.68
CA VAL A 445 12.96 -18.91 7.61
C VAL A 445 13.65 -19.86 6.65
N ILE A 446 14.38 -20.85 7.19
CA ILE A 446 15.02 -21.91 6.40
C ILE A 446 13.99 -22.74 5.63
N GLU A 447 12.89 -23.15 6.29
CA GLU A 447 11.76 -23.85 5.62
C GLU A 447 11.17 -23.02 4.47
N ASN A 448 11.07 -21.69 4.63
CA ASN A 448 10.64 -20.82 3.54
C ASN A 448 11.65 -20.78 2.39
N TYR A 449 12.95 -20.68 2.68
CA TYR A 449 13.98 -20.70 1.64
C TYR A 449 14.06 -22.03 0.88
N GLU A 450 13.83 -23.15 1.58
CA GLU A 450 13.68 -24.47 0.96
C GLU A 450 12.41 -24.53 0.09
N LYS A 451 11.28 -24.04 0.62
CA LYS A 451 10.01 -23.98 -0.10
C LYS A 451 10.14 -23.18 -1.40
N TYR A 452 10.82 -22.04 -1.39
CA TYR A 452 11.05 -21.19 -2.57
C TYR A 452 12.28 -21.60 -3.40
N ASN A 453 12.91 -22.73 -3.06
CA ASN A 453 14.01 -23.32 -3.80
C ASN A 453 15.24 -22.41 -3.94
N PHE A 454 15.49 -21.55 -2.95
CA PHE A 454 16.75 -20.80 -2.83
C PHE A 454 17.88 -21.71 -2.31
N ILE A 455 17.52 -22.63 -1.41
CA ILE A 455 18.40 -23.63 -0.82
C ILE A 455 17.77 -25.02 -0.92
N GLY A 456 18.60 -26.06 -0.91
CA GLY A 456 18.19 -27.46 -0.97
C GLY A 456 18.92 -28.32 0.07
N LYS A 457 18.62 -29.61 0.07
CA LYS A 457 19.26 -30.63 0.91
C LYS A 457 19.96 -31.66 0.03
N GLU A 458 21.24 -31.89 0.26
CA GLU A 458 21.98 -33.03 -0.28
C GLU A 458 22.27 -34.04 0.84
N ILE A 459 22.15 -35.33 0.53
CA ILE A 459 22.48 -36.41 1.47
C ILE A 459 23.99 -36.44 1.65
N ASP A 460 24.44 -36.41 2.90
CA ASP A 460 25.85 -36.52 3.21
C ASP A 460 26.35 -37.95 2.87
N SER A 461 27.23 -38.08 1.88
CA SER A 461 27.74 -39.37 1.41
C SER A 461 28.56 -40.11 2.47
N ASP A 462 29.06 -39.38 3.48
CA ASP A 462 30.00 -39.90 4.48
C ASP A 462 29.30 -40.44 5.74
N ASN A 463 28.00 -40.19 5.92
CA ASN A 463 27.21 -40.61 7.09
C ASN A 463 25.90 -41.31 6.67
N SER A 464 26.04 -42.48 6.05
CA SER A 464 24.93 -43.32 5.54
C SER A 464 24.03 -43.99 6.62
N GLY A 465 24.02 -43.48 7.85
CA GLY A 465 23.35 -44.12 9.00
C GLY A 465 22.19 -43.35 9.64
N GLU A 466 22.17 -42.02 9.57
CA GLU A 466 21.10 -41.17 10.10
C GLU A 466 20.93 -40.00 9.12
N GLY A 467 19.70 -39.51 8.91
CA GLY A 467 19.34 -38.52 7.89
C GLY A 467 19.98 -37.14 8.08
N HIS A 468 21.31 -37.07 8.05
CA HIS A 468 22.11 -35.86 7.99
C HIS A 468 22.15 -35.38 6.55
N TYR A 469 21.65 -34.17 6.35
CA TYR A 469 21.65 -33.48 5.08
C TYR A 469 22.48 -32.22 5.21
N THR A 470 23.26 -31.90 4.19
CA THR A 470 23.92 -30.60 4.08
C THR A 470 23.08 -29.67 3.23
N GLN A 471 22.94 -28.43 3.70
CA GLN A 471 22.27 -27.36 2.96
C GLN A 471 23.13 -26.98 1.77
N VAL A 472 22.50 -26.89 0.60
CA VAL A 472 23.14 -26.49 -0.65
C VAL A 472 22.44 -25.29 -1.25
N LEU A 473 23.20 -24.46 -1.95
CA LEU A 473 22.66 -23.29 -2.64
C LEU A 473 22.08 -23.69 -4.00
N ASN A 474 20.80 -23.39 -4.22
CA ASN A 474 20.13 -23.64 -5.50
C ASN A 474 20.15 -22.42 -6.43
N ILE A 475 20.59 -21.25 -5.93
CA ILE A 475 20.86 -20.07 -6.74
C ILE A 475 22.20 -20.25 -7.47
N PRO A 476 22.25 -20.09 -8.81
CA PRO A 476 23.48 -20.19 -9.58
C PRO A 476 24.48 -19.08 -9.24
N VAL A 477 25.76 -19.44 -9.14
CA VAL A 477 26.87 -18.50 -8.86
C VAL A 477 27.80 -18.45 -10.07
N LEU A 478 28.05 -17.24 -10.57
CA LEU A 478 28.91 -16.97 -11.73
C LEU A 478 30.21 -16.29 -11.29
N SER A 479 31.32 -16.72 -11.88
CA SER A 479 32.60 -16.03 -11.75
C SER A 479 32.56 -14.68 -12.47
N TYR A 480 33.49 -13.77 -12.12
CA TYR A 480 33.65 -12.50 -12.84
C TYR A 480 33.79 -12.70 -14.35
N LYS A 481 34.57 -13.70 -14.79
CA LYS A 481 34.78 -13.98 -16.21
C LYS A 481 33.50 -14.46 -16.90
N ASP A 482 32.76 -15.37 -16.27
CA ASP A 482 31.51 -15.89 -16.84
C ASP A 482 30.44 -14.80 -16.90
N ARG A 483 30.36 -13.95 -15.87
CA ARG A 483 29.50 -12.77 -15.84
C ARG A 483 29.80 -11.82 -16.99
N GLU A 484 31.08 -11.51 -17.22
CA GLU A 484 31.48 -10.59 -18.29
C GLU A 484 31.07 -11.13 -19.67
N VAL A 485 31.30 -12.42 -19.94
CA VAL A 485 30.87 -13.07 -21.19
C VAL A 485 29.35 -13.06 -21.32
N LEU A 486 28.63 -13.39 -20.25
CA LEU A 486 27.18 -13.43 -20.26
C LEU A 486 26.57 -12.05 -20.55
N PHE A 487 26.92 -11.03 -19.76
CA PHE A 487 26.29 -9.70 -19.87
C PHE A 487 26.78 -8.90 -21.08
N LYS A 488 28.09 -8.86 -21.33
CA LYS A 488 28.65 -8.00 -22.39
C LYS A 488 28.57 -8.60 -23.79
N THR A 489 28.35 -9.91 -23.89
CA THR A 489 28.29 -10.59 -25.19
C THR A 489 26.94 -11.27 -25.39
N ILE A 490 26.61 -12.31 -24.61
CA ILE A 490 25.43 -13.12 -24.89
C ILE A 490 24.14 -12.31 -24.74
N PHE A 491 23.92 -11.71 -23.57
CA PHE A 491 22.74 -10.89 -23.32
C PHE A 491 22.69 -9.67 -24.22
N HIS A 492 23.78 -8.90 -24.32
CA HIS A 492 23.82 -7.71 -25.16
C HIS A 492 23.42 -7.99 -26.61
N GLU A 493 24.03 -9.00 -27.25
CA GLU A 493 23.71 -9.37 -28.63
C GLU A 493 22.28 -9.91 -28.77
N SER A 494 21.82 -10.72 -27.81
CA SER A 494 20.47 -11.28 -27.83
C SER A 494 19.39 -10.22 -27.65
N ILE A 495 19.60 -9.23 -26.78
CA ILE A 495 18.68 -8.11 -26.59
C ILE A 495 18.58 -7.29 -27.88
N LEU A 496 19.72 -6.91 -28.49
CA LEU A 496 19.72 -6.14 -29.72
C LEU A 496 19.05 -6.87 -30.90
N ASP A 497 19.32 -8.17 -31.05
CA ASP A 497 18.69 -8.98 -32.10
C ASP A 497 17.19 -9.15 -31.85
N PHE A 498 16.77 -9.38 -30.59
CA PHE A 498 15.35 -9.50 -30.23
C PHE A 498 14.59 -8.19 -30.48
N CYS A 499 15.13 -7.05 -30.02
CA CYS A 499 14.58 -5.72 -30.29
C CYS A 499 14.42 -5.49 -31.79
N LYS A 500 15.43 -5.83 -32.59
CA LYS A 500 15.40 -5.65 -34.04
C LYS A 500 14.33 -6.52 -34.71
N LYS A 501 14.19 -7.77 -34.30
CA LYS A 501 13.24 -8.73 -34.90
C LYS A 501 11.79 -8.44 -34.55
N PHE A 502 11.54 -7.99 -33.33
CA PHE A 502 10.19 -7.81 -32.78
C PHE A 502 9.87 -6.34 -32.48
N HIS A 503 10.55 -5.41 -33.15
CA HIS A 503 10.44 -3.97 -32.89
C HIS A 503 8.97 -3.51 -32.90
N SER A 504 8.25 -3.78 -33.99
CA SER A 504 6.85 -3.34 -34.14
C SER A 504 5.90 -3.98 -33.14
N GLU A 505 6.14 -5.25 -32.77
CA GLU A 505 5.34 -5.95 -31.78
C GLU A 505 5.60 -5.39 -30.40
N LEU A 506 6.86 -5.09 -30.05
CA LEU A 506 7.19 -4.49 -28.76
C LEU A 506 6.70 -3.04 -28.67
N GLU A 507 6.72 -2.27 -29.75
CA GLU A 507 6.11 -0.93 -29.79
C GLU A 507 4.60 -0.98 -29.55
N GLU A 508 3.92 -2.06 -29.98
CA GLU A 508 2.48 -2.25 -29.75
C GLU A 508 2.12 -2.30 -28.25
N LEU A 509 3.07 -2.62 -27.36
CA LEU A 509 2.87 -2.58 -25.90
C LEU A 509 2.62 -1.16 -25.37
N PHE A 510 3.14 -0.15 -26.06
CA PHE A 510 3.19 1.23 -25.59
C PHE A 510 2.16 2.12 -26.30
N VAL A 511 1.12 1.56 -26.91
CA VAL A 511 0.13 2.33 -27.69
C VAL A 511 -0.99 2.95 -26.82
N LYS A 512 -1.13 2.53 -25.56
CA LYS A 512 -2.14 3.01 -24.61
C LYS A 512 -1.52 3.46 -23.28
N PRO A 513 -0.78 4.57 -23.26
CA PRO A 513 -0.31 5.15 -22.00
C PRO A 513 -1.48 5.61 -21.13
N VAL A 514 -1.24 5.69 -19.82
CA VAL A 514 -2.17 6.28 -18.85
C VAL A 514 -2.44 7.74 -19.21
N GLU A 515 -3.72 8.14 -19.19
CA GLU A 515 -4.11 9.51 -19.50
C GLU A 515 -3.77 10.45 -18.34
N VAL A 516 -2.77 11.30 -18.54
CA VAL A 516 -2.33 12.26 -17.51
C VAL A 516 -3.11 13.58 -17.60
N PRO A 517 -3.72 14.07 -16.50
CA PRO A 517 -4.37 15.37 -16.44
C PRO A 517 -3.47 16.52 -16.90
N ASN A 518 -4.05 17.53 -17.58
CA ASN A 518 -3.28 18.63 -18.19
C ASN A 518 -2.38 19.40 -17.20
N HIS A 519 -2.78 19.49 -15.92
CA HIS A 519 -2.00 20.19 -14.89
C HIS A 519 -0.80 19.39 -14.40
N LEU A 520 -0.74 18.08 -14.68
CA LEU A 520 0.34 17.17 -14.34
C LEU A 520 1.34 16.93 -15.48
N LYS A 521 0.94 17.15 -16.74
CA LYS A 521 1.76 16.86 -17.94
C LYS A 521 3.17 17.45 -17.96
N LYS A 522 3.44 18.53 -17.20
CA LYS A 522 4.77 19.17 -17.11
C LYS A 522 5.56 18.75 -15.86
N LEU A 523 4.92 18.07 -14.92
CA LEU A 523 5.50 17.67 -13.63
C LEU A 523 5.95 16.22 -13.64
N ILE A 524 5.33 15.40 -14.49
CA ILE A 524 5.52 13.97 -14.52
C ILE A 524 6.27 13.61 -15.80
N PRO A 525 7.40 12.88 -15.70
CA PRO A 525 8.13 12.38 -16.86
C PRO A 525 7.25 11.57 -17.80
N ASP A 526 7.61 11.56 -19.08
CA ASP A 526 6.80 10.87 -20.09
C ASP A 526 6.80 9.36 -19.88
N TYR A 527 7.89 8.78 -19.37
CA TYR A 527 7.98 7.33 -19.12
C TYR A 527 7.00 6.83 -18.04
N MET A 528 6.64 7.65 -17.05
CA MET A 528 5.69 7.26 -15.99
C MET A 528 4.29 6.97 -16.54
N LYS A 529 3.94 7.50 -17.73
CA LYS A 529 2.66 7.21 -18.40
C LYS A 529 2.57 5.77 -18.90
N TYR A 530 3.72 5.14 -19.10
CA TYR A 530 3.86 3.79 -19.61
C TYR A 530 4.13 2.77 -18.51
N GLN A 531 4.01 3.17 -17.24
CA GLN A 531 4.34 2.32 -16.11
C GLN A 531 3.48 1.05 -16.02
N GLN A 532 2.31 1.00 -16.67
CA GLN A 532 1.47 -0.21 -16.74
C GLN A 532 1.63 -0.98 -18.05
N CYS A 533 2.42 -0.46 -19.00
CA CYS A 533 2.67 -1.12 -20.26
C CYS A 533 3.73 -2.19 -20.06
N ALA A 534 3.49 -3.38 -20.62
CA ALA A 534 4.39 -4.53 -20.60
C ALA A 534 4.62 -5.21 -19.24
N ASP A 535 3.97 -4.75 -18.16
CA ASP A 535 4.02 -5.35 -16.81
C ASP A 535 3.63 -6.84 -16.82
N ALA A 536 2.69 -7.22 -17.69
CA ALA A 536 2.21 -8.58 -17.81
C ALA A 536 2.85 -9.35 -18.97
N PHE A 537 3.38 -8.64 -19.96
CA PHE A 537 3.81 -9.20 -21.24
C PHE A 537 4.91 -10.25 -21.10
N VAL A 538 5.98 -9.92 -20.36
CA VAL A 538 7.16 -10.80 -20.20
C VAL A 538 6.74 -12.16 -19.65
N MET A 539 5.95 -12.13 -18.57
CA MET A 539 5.53 -13.36 -17.92
C MET A 539 4.44 -14.07 -18.70
N ALA A 540 3.47 -13.37 -19.29
CA ALA A 540 2.47 -13.98 -20.16
C ALA A 540 3.15 -14.73 -21.31
N LEU A 541 4.17 -14.13 -21.93
CA LEU A 541 4.98 -14.78 -22.96
C LEU A 541 5.62 -16.04 -22.39
N LEU A 542 6.27 -15.97 -21.22
CA LEU A 542 6.93 -17.13 -20.63
C LEU A 542 5.96 -18.27 -20.27
N TYR A 543 4.78 -17.95 -19.73
CA TYR A 543 3.74 -18.94 -19.43
C TYR A 543 3.22 -19.63 -20.67
N GLN A 544 3.13 -18.95 -21.82
CA GLN A 544 2.76 -19.61 -23.07
C GLN A 544 3.78 -20.68 -23.47
N GLY A 545 5.08 -20.43 -23.30
CA GLY A 545 6.11 -21.45 -23.57
C GLY A 545 6.06 -22.62 -22.59
N ALA A 546 5.79 -22.33 -21.30
CA ALA A 546 5.60 -23.34 -20.27
C ALA A 546 4.35 -24.21 -20.52
N TRP A 547 3.23 -23.61 -20.91
CA TRP A 547 1.99 -24.36 -21.18
C TRP A 547 2.14 -25.25 -22.43
N ASN A 548 2.79 -24.73 -23.47
CA ASN A 548 2.95 -25.43 -24.75
C ASN A 548 4.19 -26.35 -24.80
N ARG A 549 4.95 -26.46 -23.70
CA ARG A 549 6.17 -27.30 -23.60
C ARG A 549 7.23 -26.97 -24.65
N TRP A 550 7.44 -25.70 -24.93
CA TRP A 550 8.51 -25.24 -25.82
C TRP A 550 9.89 -25.20 -25.15
N TYR A 551 9.96 -25.55 -23.86
CA TYR A 551 11.19 -25.66 -23.08
C TYR A 551 11.74 -27.08 -23.06
N LYS A 552 13.06 -27.20 -22.95
CA LYS A 552 13.75 -28.48 -22.70
C LYS A 552 13.70 -28.84 -21.22
N ASN A 553 12.59 -29.33 -20.67
CA ASN A 553 12.43 -29.82 -19.27
C ASN A 553 12.92 -28.93 -18.09
N GLU A 554 13.52 -27.76 -18.35
CA GLU A 554 14.21 -26.88 -17.39
C GLU A 554 13.29 -25.79 -16.83
N PHE A 555 12.12 -25.58 -17.45
CA PHE A 555 11.07 -24.71 -16.91
C PHE A 555 10.09 -25.54 -16.09
N ALA A 556 9.62 -24.95 -14.98
CA ALA A 556 8.79 -25.59 -13.96
C ALA A 556 7.84 -26.68 -14.51
N SER A 557 8.20 -27.94 -14.31
CA SER A 557 7.24 -29.04 -14.34
C SER A 557 6.42 -28.96 -13.05
N ASN A 558 5.12 -28.72 -13.17
CA ASN A 558 4.08 -28.81 -12.14
C ASN A 558 4.56 -28.96 -10.67
N ASN A 559 4.49 -27.84 -9.92
CA ASN A 559 4.44 -27.71 -8.45
C ASN A 559 5.70 -27.31 -7.66
N GLU A 560 6.85 -27.03 -8.28
CA GLU A 560 8.03 -26.55 -7.53
C GLU A 560 8.48 -25.13 -7.94
N PRO A 561 8.75 -24.25 -6.95
CA PRO A 561 9.30 -22.92 -7.19
C PRO A 561 10.63 -22.93 -7.93
N VAL A 562 10.79 -22.01 -8.88
CA VAL A 562 12.05 -21.78 -9.58
C VAL A 562 12.36 -20.29 -9.50
N PRO A 563 13.34 -19.89 -8.68
CA PRO A 563 13.68 -18.49 -8.51
C PRO A 563 14.36 -17.95 -9.76
N ALA A 564 13.98 -16.75 -10.19
CA ALA A 564 14.67 -16.03 -11.26
C ALA A 564 15.83 -15.21 -10.66
N MET A 565 16.88 -15.87 -10.19
CA MET A 565 18.00 -15.24 -9.48
C MET A 565 19.36 -15.78 -9.92
N ILE A 566 20.38 -14.93 -9.92
CA ILE A 566 21.78 -15.31 -10.11
C ILE A 566 22.68 -14.52 -9.13
N ILE A 567 23.76 -15.14 -8.67
CA ILE A 567 24.82 -14.45 -7.92
C ILE A 567 26.02 -14.28 -8.85
N CYS A 568 26.62 -13.10 -8.82
CA CYS A 568 27.81 -12.78 -9.59
C CYS A 568 28.93 -12.33 -8.66
N LEU A 569 30.07 -13.00 -8.75
CA LEU A 569 31.28 -12.61 -8.05
C LEU A 569 32.00 -11.50 -8.82
N GLY A 570 32.44 -10.48 -8.11
CA GLY A 570 33.30 -9.42 -8.63
C GLY A 570 34.70 -9.93 -8.94
N LYS A 571 35.56 -9.03 -9.41
CA LYS A 571 36.95 -9.37 -9.68
C LYS A 571 37.69 -9.65 -8.38
N GLU A 572 38.57 -10.65 -8.38
CA GLU A 572 39.39 -10.94 -7.20
C GLU A 572 40.37 -9.79 -6.91
N LEU A 573 40.35 -9.31 -5.67
CA LEU A 573 41.30 -8.38 -5.09
C LEU A 573 42.63 -9.12 -4.89
N LYS A 574 43.71 -8.51 -5.40
CA LYS A 574 45.07 -9.06 -5.35
C LYS A 574 45.70 -8.98 -3.96
#